data_AF-A0A7R9W802-F1
#
_entry.id   AF-A0A7R9W802-F1
#
_cell.length_a   1.000
_cell.length_b   1.000
_cell.length_c   1.000
_cell.angle_alpha   90.00
_cell.angle_beta   90.00
_cell.angle_gamma   90.00
#
_symmetry.space_group_name_H-M   'P 1'
#
loop_
_entity.id
_entity.type
_entity.pdbx_description
1 polymer ?
#
loop_
_entity_poly.entity_id
_entity_poly.type
_entity_poly.pdbx_seq_one_letter_code
_entity_poly.pdbx_strand_id
1 'polypeptide(L)'
;AIEDAYVLSEILAETEKTSDIPDSLQRFYRKRILRVSGVQFLSRLASDLIINAFDTPWSPHDDLGKSWKSYLTFFWKPFLQYVIFPAQFAFLYSYHPTGNMGDLPTTLAEEWRKKHLVEAEEAFEKVEREGRTSAGPSFFKKAEATEEEKEPVAV
;
A
#
# COMPACT_ATOMS: atom_id res chain seq x y z
N ALA A 1 -8.21 -6.61 6.24
CA ALA A 1 -8.54 -7.92 5.64
C ALA A 1 -7.95 -9.08 6.43
N ILE A 2 -6.63 -9.36 6.36
CA ILE A 2 -6.01 -10.50 7.07
C ILE A 2 -6.26 -10.41 8.59
N GLU A 3 -6.07 -9.21 9.14
CA GLU A 3 -6.29 -8.93 10.55
C GLU A 3 -7.74 -9.12 11.00
N ASP A 4 -8.69 -8.74 10.14
CA ASP A 4 -10.12 -8.92 10.37
C ASP A 4 -10.49 -10.42 10.35
N ALA A 5 -9.95 -11.16 9.38
CA ALA A 5 -10.17 -12.60 9.26
C ALA A 5 -9.65 -13.35 10.50
N TYR A 6 -8.45 -13.01 10.99
CA TYR A 6 -7.88 -13.61 12.19
C TYR A 6 -8.76 -13.37 13.42
N VAL A 7 -9.14 -12.12 13.70
CA VAL A 7 -9.97 -11.78 14.87
C VAL A 7 -11.37 -12.39 14.76
N LEU A 8 -11.94 -12.42 13.56
CA LEU A 8 -13.25 -13.05 13.34
C LEU A 8 -13.18 -14.55 13.59
N SER A 9 -12.12 -15.23 13.13
CA SER A 9 -11.94 -16.67 13.38
C SER A 9 -11.77 -17.00 14.85
N GLU A 10 -11.03 -16.19 15.63
CA GLU A 10 -10.92 -16.39 17.08
C GLU A 10 -12.28 -16.26 17.77
N ILE A 11 -13.05 -15.22 17.44
CA ILE A 11 -14.34 -14.96 18.08
C ILE A 11 -15.36 -16.04 17.72
N LEU A 12 -15.39 -16.49 16.46
CA LEU A 12 -16.29 -17.55 16.03
C LEU A 12 -15.89 -18.93 16.58
N ALA A 13 -14.61 -19.20 16.80
CA ALA A 13 -14.15 -20.44 17.43
C ALA A 13 -14.62 -20.56 18.89
N GLU A 14 -14.79 -19.44 19.60
CA GLU A 14 -15.35 -19.38 20.95
C GLU A 14 -16.89 -19.42 20.98
N THR A 15 -17.56 -19.34 19.83
CA THR A 15 -19.02 -19.28 19.74
C THR A 15 -19.61 -20.70 19.69
N GLU A 16 -20.17 -21.17 20.81
CA GLU A 16 -20.71 -22.55 20.89
C GLU A 16 -22.09 -22.70 20.27
N LYS A 17 -22.93 -21.65 20.31
CA LYS A 17 -24.32 -21.70 19.85
C LYS A 17 -24.59 -20.71 18.73
N THR A 18 -25.41 -21.14 17.78
CA THR A 18 -25.85 -20.31 16.65
C THR A 18 -26.63 -19.06 17.10
N SER A 19 -27.32 -19.13 18.25
CA SER A 19 -28.02 -17.99 18.86
C SER A 19 -27.09 -16.85 19.26
N ASP A 20 -25.81 -17.15 19.51
CA ASP A 20 -24.84 -16.22 20.08
C ASP A 20 -24.00 -15.55 18.98
N ILE A 21 -24.22 -15.94 17.71
CA ILE A 21 -23.57 -15.35 16.53
C ILE A 21 -23.81 -13.83 16.45
N PRO A 22 -25.03 -13.28 16.63
CA PRO A 22 -25.25 -11.85 16.53
C PRO A 22 -24.40 -11.05 17.53
N ASP A 23 -24.30 -11.52 18.77
CA ASP A 23 -23.50 -10.88 19.82
C ASP A 23 -22.00 -11.01 19.53
N SER A 24 -21.57 -12.17 19.02
CA SER A 24 -20.18 -12.43 18.61
C SER A 24 -19.75 -11.52 17.46
N LEU A 25 -20.61 -11.28 16.47
CA LEU A 25 -20.36 -10.31 15.39
C LEU A 25 -20.32 -8.86 15.91
N GLN A 26 -21.17 -8.50 16.87
CA GLN A 26 -21.13 -7.20 17.55
C GLN A 26 -19.80 -7.00 18.30
N ARG A 27 -19.33 -8.02 19.01
CA ARG A 27 -18.04 -8.03 19.70
C ARG A 27 -16.88 -7.89 18.71
N PHE A 28 -16.93 -8.59 17.58
CA PHE A 28 -15.99 -8.40 16.48
C PHE A 28 -15.98 -6.95 15.99
N TYR A 29 -17.15 -6.39 15.67
CA TYR A 29 -17.28 -5.02 15.20
C TYR A 29 -16.66 -4.00 16.18
N ARG A 30 -16.99 -4.09 17.47
CA ARG A 30 -16.44 -3.19 18.51
C ARG A 30 -14.91 -3.30 18.63
N LYS A 31 -14.37 -4.52 18.53
CA LYS A 31 -12.92 -4.78 18.62
C LYS A 31 -12.18 -4.21 17.41
N ARG A 32 -12.80 -4.19 16.22
CA ARG A 32 -12.17 -3.76 14.96
C ARG A 32 -12.39 -2.30 14.60
N ILE A 33 -13.56 -1.73 14.91
CA ILE A 33 -13.95 -0.40 14.41
C ILE A 33 -12.95 0.69 14.77
N LEU A 34 -12.40 0.69 15.99
CA LEU A 34 -11.41 1.69 16.41
C LEU A 34 -10.14 1.64 15.57
N ARG A 35 -9.62 0.43 15.33
CA ARG A 35 -8.40 0.23 14.56
C ARG A 35 -8.63 0.52 13.07
N VAL A 36 -9.74 0.03 12.51
CA VAL A 36 -10.11 0.26 11.10
C VAL A 36 -10.35 1.75 10.84
N SER A 37 -11.08 2.44 11.73
CA SER A 37 -11.29 3.88 11.64
C SER A 37 -9.99 4.66 11.75
N GLY A 38 -9.07 4.24 12.63
CA GLY A 38 -7.74 4.83 12.74
C GLY A 38 -6.92 4.68 11.45
N VAL A 39 -6.86 3.48 10.88
CA VAL A 39 -6.15 3.23 9.61
C VAL A 39 -6.77 4.03 8.46
N GLN A 40 -8.10 4.06 8.37
CA GLN A 40 -8.82 4.79 7.32
C GLN A 40 -8.62 6.30 7.45
N PHE A 41 -8.63 6.83 8.67
CA PHE A 41 -8.36 8.24 8.94
C PHE A 41 -6.92 8.60 8.58
N LEU A 42 -5.94 7.82 9.03
CA LEU A 42 -4.52 8.03 8.69
C LEU A 42 -4.29 7.93 7.18
N SER A 43 -4.94 7.00 6.49
CA SER A 43 -4.83 6.87 5.04
C SER A 43 -5.40 8.08 4.30
N ARG A 44 -6.54 8.62 4.76
CA ARG A 44 -7.11 9.85 4.18
C ARG A 44 -6.25 11.07 4.45
N LEU A 45 -5.77 11.22 5.69
CA LEU A 45 -4.84 12.27 6.04
C LEU A 45 -3.59 12.18 5.16
N ALA A 46 -2.95 11.02 5.07
CA ALA A 46 -1.76 10.85 4.23
C ALA A 46 -2.02 11.21 2.76
N SER A 47 -3.16 10.78 2.19
CA SER A 47 -3.55 11.13 0.81
C SER A 47 -3.77 12.63 0.63
N ASP A 48 -4.54 13.26 1.52
CA ASP A 48 -4.82 14.70 1.45
C ASP A 48 -3.56 15.53 1.61
N LEU A 49 -2.62 15.04 2.42
CA LEU A 49 -1.36 15.71 2.68
C LEU A 49 -0.37 15.50 1.53
N ILE A 50 -0.36 14.34 0.89
CA ILE A 50 0.39 14.13 -0.35
C ILE A 50 -0.16 15.05 -1.45
N ILE A 51 -1.47 15.04 -1.68
CA ILE A 51 -2.09 15.78 -2.80
C ILE A 51 -2.03 17.30 -2.60
N ASN A 52 -2.37 17.80 -1.40
CA ASN A 52 -2.45 19.25 -1.18
C ASN A 52 -1.15 19.88 -0.67
N ALA A 53 -0.24 19.10 -0.07
CA ALA A 53 1.03 19.65 0.41
C ALA A 53 2.17 19.50 -0.61
N PHE A 54 2.19 18.47 -1.48
CA PHE A 54 3.27 18.30 -2.48
C PHE A 54 3.05 19.08 -3.80
N ASP A 55 2.42 20.24 -3.75
CA ASP A 55 2.45 21.15 -4.89
C ASP A 55 3.82 21.87 -4.88
N THR A 56 4.77 21.33 -5.66
CA THR A 56 6.15 21.81 -5.87
C THR A 56 6.89 22.38 -4.65
N PRO A 57 7.83 21.62 -4.02
CA PRO A 57 8.65 22.17 -2.95
C PRO A 57 9.40 23.41 -3.44
N TRP A 58 9.36 24.49 -2.66
CA TRP A 58 10.15 25.67 -2.94
C TRP A 58 11.63 25.30 -3.02
N SER A 59 12.27 25.64 -4.14
CA SER A 59 13.69 25.41 -4.41
C SER A 59 14.41 26.76 -4.42
N PRO A 60 15.58 26.92 -3.77
CA PRO A 60 16.36 28.16 -3.85
C PRO A 60 16.83 28.49 -5.28
N HIS A 61 16.74 27.53 -6.19
CA HIS A 61 17.17 27.62 -7.58
C HIS A 61 16.02 27.84 -8.57
N ASP A 62 14.77 27.88 -8.11
CA ASP A 62 13.60 28.02 -8.98
C ASP A 62 12.61 29.02 -8.37
N ASP A 63 12.08 29.94 -9.17
CA ASP A 63 11.28 31.06 -8.68
C ASP A 63 9.81 30.65 -8.38
N LEU A 64 9.51 29.35 -8.43
CA LEU A 64 8.24 28.73 -8.09
C LEU A 64 8.12 28.40 -6.60
N GLY A 65 6.95 28.66 -6.01
CA GLY A 65 6.64 28.30 -4.62
C GLY A 65 6.87 29.40 -3.58
N LYS A 66 6.78 30.69 -3.94
CA LYS A 66 6.83 31.82 -2.98
C LYS A 66 5.54 31.99 -2.15
N SER A 67 4.67 30.98 -2.09
CA SER A 67 3.42 31.03 -1.33
C SER A 67 3.64 30.59 0.12
N TRP A 68 2.87 31.14 1.06
CA TRP A 68 2.90 30.72 2.48
C TRP A 68 2.69 29.21 2.65
N LYS A 69 1.88 28.60 1.77
CA LYS A 69 1.61 27.16 1.77
C LYS A 69 2.87 26.34 1.46
N SER A 70 3.71 26.80 0.53
CA SER A 70 4.96 26.11 0.17
C SER A 70 5.99 26.11 1.31
N TYR A 71 6.06 27.19 2.11
CA TYR A 71 6.87 27.22 3.33
C TYR A 71 6.33 26.31 4.43
N LEU A 72 5.02 26.30 4.62
CA LEU A 72 4.36 25.41 5.58
C LEU A 72 4.60 23.94 5.21
N THR A 73 4.50 23.60 3.92
CA THR A 73 4.86 22.27 3.40
C THR A 73 6.32 21.93 3.68
N PHE A 74 7.26 22.83 3.38
CA PHE A 74 8.68 22.59 3.61
C PHE A 74 8.98 22.30 5.09
N PHE A 75 8.32 23.03 5.99
CA PHE A 75 8.42 22.80 7.43
C PHE A 75 7.75 21.50 7.88
N TRP A 76 6.58 21.16 7.33
CA TRP A 76 5.85 19.96 7.69
C TRP A 76 6.45 18.68 7.09
N LYS A 77 7.13 18.75 5.95
CA LYS A 77 7.78 17.59 5.29
C LYS A 77 8.61 16.72 6.25
N PRO A 78 9.58 17.26 7.01
CA PRO A 78 10.34 16.45 7.97
C PRO A 78 9.45 15.89 9.08
N PHE A 79 8.48 16.65 9.60
CA PHE A 79 7.56 16.12 10.61
C PHE A 79 6.72 14.95 10.08
N LEU A 80 6.25 15.04 8.84
CA LEU A 80 5.49 13.97 8.19
C LEU A 80 6.35 12.74 7.95
N GLN A 81 7.55 12.94 7.41
CA GLN A 81 8.47 11.88 7.07
C GLN A 81 9.06 11.17 8.28
N TYR A 82 9.34 11.89 9.36
CA TYR A 82 10.00 11.33 10.54
C TYR A 82 9.05 10.98 11.68
N VAL A 83 7.81 11.49 11.68
CA VAL A 83 6.85 11.24 12.76
C VAL A 83 5.60 10.54 12.25
N ILE A 84 4.87 11.17 11.31
CA ILE A 84 3.55 10.66 10.89
C ILE A 84 3.66 9.34 10.12
N PHE A 85 4.52 9.25 9.10
CA PHE A 85 4.66 8.01 8.34
C PHE A 85 5.24 6.87 9.19
N PRO A 86 6.32 7.06 9.98
CA PRO A 86 6.82 6.00 10.85
C PRO A 86 5.78 5.56 11.88
N ALA A 87 5.02 6.48 12.47
CA ALA A 87 3.93 6.13 13.39
C ALA A 87 2.79 5.38 12.68
N GLN A 88 2.43 5.78 11.46
CA GLN A 88 1.43 5.08 10.65
C GLN A 88 1.90 3.66 10.32
N PHE A 89 3.15 3.48 9.88
CA PHE A 89 3.72 2.16 9.61
C PHE A 89 3.84 1.32 10.89
N ALA A 90 4.33 1.90 11.98
CA ALA A 90 4.40 1.21 13.27
C ALA A 90 3.01 0.78 13.76
N PHE A 91 2.00 1.64 13.61
CA PHE A 91 0.62 1.29 13.96
C PHE A 91 0.07 0.17 13.06
N LEU A 92 0.32 0.23 11.75
CA LEU A 92 -0.09 -0.84 10.82
C LEU A 92 0.58 -2.17 11.16
N TYR A 93 1.89 -2.18 11.44
CA TYR A 93 2.66 -3.39 11.77
C TYR A 93 2.54 -3.83 13.23
N SER A 94 2.00 -2.99 14.11
CA SER A 94 1.81 -3.34 15.54
C SER A 94 0.92 -4.54 15.77
N TYR A 95 0.09 -4.91 14.78
CA TYR A 95 -0.74 -6.09 14.85
C TYR A 95 -0.30 -7.07 13.78
N HIS A 96 0.45 -8.06 14.22
CA HIS A 96 0.72 -9.26 13.46
C HIS A 96 -0.08 -10.41 14.09
N PRO A 97 -0.72 -11.29 13.29
CA PRO A 97 -1.34 -12.49 13.83
C PRO A 97 -0.28 -13.25 14.63
N THR A 98 -0.49 -13.43 15.93
CA THR A 98 0.39 -14.20 16.79
C THR A 98 -0.31 -15.51 17.10
N GLY A 99 0.23 -16.59 16.56
CA GLY A 99 -0.28 -17.93 16.79
C GLY A 99 0.77 -18.94 16.36
N ASN A 100 0.77 -20.12 16.98
CA ASN A 100 1.59 -21.23 16.53
C ASN A 100 1.02 -21.70 15.18
N MET A 101 1.53 -21.17 14.07
CA MET A 101 1.18 -21.63 12.73
C MET A 101 1.78 -23.00 12.41
N GLY A 102 2.48 -23.62 13.36
CA GLY A 102 3.18 -24.89 13.17
C GLY A 102 4.10 -24.83 11.96
N ASP A 103 4.05 -25.87 11.13
CA ASP A 103 4.85 -25.97 9.92
C ASP A 103 4.17 -25.35 8.68
N LEU A 104 2.96 -24.79 8.82
CA LEU A 104 2.17 -24.25 7.70
C LEU A 104 2.92 -23.17 6.88
N PRO A 105 3.64 -22.20 7.50
CA PRO A 105 4.38 -21.19 6.74
C PRO A 105 5.53 -21.81 5.95
N THR A 106 6.19 -22.81 6.52
CA THR A 106 7.30 -23.53 5.89
C THR A 106 6.81 -24.32 4.69
N THR A 107 5.70 -25.06 4.83
CA THR A 107 5.08 -25.81 3.74
C THR A 107 4.60 -24.90 2.61
N LEU A 108 3.93 -23.79 2.92
CA LEU A 108 3.50 -22.80 1.93
C LEU A 108 4.68 -22.16 1.20
N ALA A 109 5.76 -21.85 1.90
CA ALA A 109 6.98 -21.31 1.30
C ALA A 109 7.64 -22.31 0.34
N GLU A 110 7.68 -23.60 0.72
CA GLU A 110 8.20 -24.67 -0.13
C GLU A 110 7.33 -24.89 -1.38
N GLU A 111 6.00 -24.91 -1.23
CA GLU A 111 5.06 -25.03 -2.35
C GLU A 111 5.17 -23.85 -3.31
N TRP A 112 5.19 -22.63 -2.79
CA TRP A 112 5.35 -21.42 -3.58
C TRP A 112 6.68 -21.44 -4.34
N ARG A 113 7.77 -21.79 -3.66
CA ARG A 113 9.10 -21.87 -4.27
C ARG A 113 9.15 -22.93 -5.37
N LYS A 114 8.58 -24.12 -5.15
CA LYS A 114 8.51 -25.16 -6.19
C LYS A 114 7.72 -24.70 -7.40
N LYS A 115 6.55 -24.08 -7.19
CA LYS A 115 5.69 -23.60 -8.27
C LYS A 115 6.37 -22.52 -9.10
N HIS A 116 6.93 -21.51 -8.45
CA HIS A 116 7.49 -20.36 -9.17
C HIS A 116 8.89 -20.61 -9.73
N LEU A 117 9.60 -21.63 -9.23
CA LEU A 117 10.87 -22.03 -9.84
C LEU A 117 10.63 -22.63 -11.24
N VAL A 118 9.60 -23.48 -11.39
CA VAL A 118 9.18 -24.01 -12.70
C VAL A 118 8.70 -22.88 -13.62
N GLU A 119 7.82 -22.01 -13.13
CA GLU A 119 7.32 -20.87 -13.93
C GLU A 119 8.45 -19.90 -14.34
N ALA A 120 9.45 -19.70 -13.47
CA ALA A 120 10.62 -18.88 -13.77
C ALA A 120 11.52 -19.54 -14.82
N GLU A 121 11.82 -20.84 -14.68
CA GLU A 121 12.61 -21.60 -15.65
C GLU A 121 11.93 -21.60 -17.03
N GLU A 122 10.62 -21.85 -17.10
CA GLU A 122 9.84 -21.76 -18.34
C GLU A 122 9.89 -20.35 -18.95
N ALA A 123 9.80 -19.29 -18.12
CA ALA A 123 9.93 -17.92 -18.60
C ALA A 123 11.34 -17.60 -19.13
N PHE A 124 12.39 -18.13 -18.50
CA PHE A 124 13.77 -17.97 -18.96
C PHE A 124 14.02 -18.74 -20.26
N GLU A 125 13.57 -19.99 -20.37
CA GLU A 125 13.67 -20.80 -21.59
C GLU A 125 12.91 -20.18 -22.75
N LYS A 126 11.72 -19.61 -22.48
CA LYS A 126 10.94 -18.88 -23.49
C LYS A 126 11.70 -17.67 -24.01
N VAL A 127 12.32 -16.89 -23.13
CA VAL A 127 13.15 -15.73 -23.51
C VAL A 127 14.41 -16.16 -24.26
N GLU A 128 14.99 -17.31 -23.93
CA GLU A 128 16.15 -17.88 -24.62
C GLU A 128 15.80 -18.36 -26.03
N ARG A 129 14.61 -18.94 -26.23
CA ARG A 129 14.13 -19.42 -27.55
C ARG A 129 13.60 -18.30 -28.45
N GLU A 130 12.84 -17.35 -27.90
CA GLU A 130 12.13 -16.32 -28.66
C GLU A 130 12.91 -14.99 -28.74
N GLY A 131 13.97 -14.85 -27.93
CA GLY A 131 14.69 -13.60 -27.74
C GLY A 131 13.93 -12.64 -26.84
N ARG A 132 14.68 -11.79 -26.11
CA ARG A 132 14.11 -10.82 -25.16
C ARG A 132 13.41 -9.70 -25.92
N THR A 133 12.10 -9.81 -26.13
CA THR A 133 11.28 -8.66 -26.55
C THR A 133 10.95 -7.83 -25.32
N SER A 134 11.65 -6.73 -25.12
CA SER A 134 11.20 -5.67 -24.21
C SER A 134 9.94 -5.06 -24.81
N ALA A 135 8.79 -5.69 -24.56
CA ALA A 135 7.50 -5.25 -25.07
C ALA A 135 7.02 -4.05 -24.25
N GLY A 136 7.48 -2.87 -24.64
CA GLY A 136 6.90 -1.60 -24.23
C GLY A 136 7.93 -0.45 -24.25
N PRO A 137 7.56 0.75 -24.76
CA PRO A 137 8.37 1.92 -24.52
C PRO A 137 8.51 2.12 -23.00
N SER A 138 9.73 2.43 -22.57
CA SER A 138 10.01 2.92 -21.21
C SER A 138 8.96 3.94 -20.79
N PHE A 139 8.56 3.91 -19.52
CA PHE A 139 7.58 4.85 -18.94
C PHE A 139 7.91 6.32 -19.31
N PHE A 140 9.20 6.63 -19.44
CA PHE A 140 9.71 7.94 -19.87
C PHE A 140 9.44 8.25 -21.35
N LYS A 141 9.60 7.27 -22.25
CA LYS A 141 9.27 7.44 -23.69
C LYS A 141 7.78 7.64 -23.93
N LYS A 142 6.93 7.04 -23.07
CA LYS A 142 5.48 7.21 -23.15
C LYS A 142 5.05 8.61 -22.70
N ALA A 143 5.76 9.21 -21.74
CA ALA A 143 5.53 10.58 -21.30
C ALA A 143 5.95 11.60 -22.37
N GLU A 144 7.11 11.41 -23.01
CA GLU A 144 7.60 12.28 -24.10
C GLU A 144 6.64 12.29 -25.30
N ALA A 145 6.12 11.12 -25.70
CA ALA A 145 5.17 11.01 -26.81
C ALA A 145 3.80 11.67 -26.53
N THR A 146 3.45 11.90 -25.26
CA THR A 146 2.18 12.55 -24.89
C THR A 146 2.29 14.08 -24.96
N GLU A 147 3.51 14.64 -24.94
CA GLU A 147 3.73 16.08 -25.07
C GLU A 147 3.77 16.56 -26.52
N GLU A 148 4.24 15.73 -27.45
CA GLU A 148 4.33 16.08 -28.88
C GLU A 148 2.97 16.08 -29.61
N GLU A 149 1.93 15.41 -29.09
CA GLU A 149 0.60 15.34 -29.72
C GLU A 149 -0.31 16.55 -29.43
N LYS A 150 0.16 17.53 -28.64
CA LYS A 150 -0.53 18.81 -28.45
C LYS A 150 -0.13 19.80 -29.56
N GLU A 151 -0.67 19.60 -30.75
CA GLU A 151 -0.61 20.61 -31.82
C GLU A 151 -1.23 21.95 -31.35
N PRO A 152 -0.73 23.09 -31.86
CA PRO A 152 -1.10 24.42 -31.40
C PRO A 152 -2.55 24.77 -31.76
N VAL A 153 -3.34 25.15 -30.75
CA VAL A 153 -4.62 25.81 -30.96
C VAL A 153 -4.33 27.16 -31.63
N ALA A 154 -4.64 27.27 -32.93
CA ALA A 154 -4.62 28.52 -33.65
C ALA A 154 -5.60 29.51 -33.01
N VAL A 155 -5.11 30.72 -32.74
CA VAL A 155 -5.87 31.91 -32.28
C VAL A 155 -6.76 32.42 -33.40
#